data_AF-A0A8D3CY18-F1
#
_entry.id   AF-A0A8D3CY18-F1
#
_cell.length_a   1.000
_cell.length_b   1.000
_cell.length_c   1.000
_cell.angle_alpha   90.00
_cell.angle_beta   90.00
_cell.angle_gamma   90.00
#
_symmetry.space_group_name_H-M   'P 1'
#
loop_
_entity.id
_entity.type
_entity.pdbx_description
1 polymer ?
#
loop_
_entity_poly.entity_id
_entity_poly.type
_entity_poly.pdbx_seq_one_letter_code
_entity_poly.pdbx_strand_id
1 'polypeptide(L)'
;MGNSSSDRSGGGQGERSYRDGAQGGKEARPNILMDSSEDADLFQRDDSKEFLAWQQDLESDSKSPTEARPTVFRWSGIAKEVFVSGSFNNWATKIPLNRSQKNFVAIHPPILPPHLLQVLLNKDTGISCDPTLLPEPNHVMLNHLYALSIKDGVMVLSATHRYKKKYVTTLLYKPI
;
A
#
# COMPACT_ATOMS: atom_id res chain seq x y z
N MET A 1 -31.34 -55.10 -24.48
CA MET A 1 -31.52 -56.29 -25.33
C MET A 1 -30.31 -56.31 -26.25
N GLY A 2 -29.32 -57.16 -26.01
CA GLY A 2 -29.29 -58.49 -26.62
C GLY A 2 -28.02 -58.57 -27.49
N ASN A 3 -26.94 -58.94 -26.83
CA ASN A 3 -25.63 -59.39 -27.29
C ASN A 3 -25.69 -60.60 -28.25
N SER A 4 -24.72 -60.69 -29.16
CA SER A 4 -24.15 -61.88 -29.86
C SER A 4 -23.22 -61.36 -30.97
N SER A 5 -22.08 -61.91 -31.38
CA SER A 5 -21.31 -63.12 -31.08
C SER A 5 -20.13 -63.13 -32.09
N SER A 6 -18.96 -63.67 -31.75
CA SER A 6 -18.27 -64.73 -32.51
C SER A 6 -16.74 -64.74 -32.32
N ASP A 7 -16.25 -65.94 -32.00
CA ASP A 7 -14.88 -66.39 -31.74
C ASP A 7 -13.92 -66.35 -32.94
N ARG A 8 -12.60 -66.38 -32.66
CA ARG A 8 -11.66 -67.47 -33.05
C ARG A 8 -10.19 -67.20 -32.65
N SER A 9 -9.77 -67.95 -31.63
CA SER A 9 -8.57 -68.82 -31.49
C SER A 9 -7.25 -68.57 -32.24
N GLY A 10 -6.15 -68.72 -31.48
CA GLY A 10 -4.79 -69.10 -31.89
C GLY A 10 -3.76 -68.00 -31.60
N GLY A 11 -2.77 -68.09 -30.72
CA GLY A 11 -1.94 -69.22 -30.30
C GLY A 11 -0.49 -68.90 -30.70
N GLY A 12 0.39 -68.57 -29.74
CA GLY A 12 1.82 -68.33 -30.03
C GLY A 12 2.58 -67.60 -28.92
N GLN A 13 3.43 -68.33 -28.21
CA GLN A 13 4.37 -67.89 -27.17
C GLN A 13 5.52 -67.04 -27.74
N GLY A 14 6.19 -66.27 -26.88
CA GLY A 14 7.66 -66.12 -26.99
C GLY A 14 8.23 -64.70 -26.92
N GLU A 15 8.73 -64.37 -25.73
CA GLU A 15 10.00 -63.66 -25.44
C GLU A 15 10.20 -62.15 -25.70
N ARG A 16 10.98 -61.62 -24.75
CA ARG A 16 11.40 -60.24 -24.49
C ARG A 16 12.30 -59.71 -25.61
N SER A 17 12.28 -58.39 -25.87
CA SER A 17 13.46 -57.50 -25.83
C SER A 17 13.16 -56.06 -26.26
N TYR A 18 13.84 -55.14 -25.59
CA TYR A 18 13.95 -53.69 -25.71
C TYR A 18 13.98 -53.07 -27.13
N ARG A 19 13.20 -52.00 -27.35
CA ARG A 19 13.66 -50.63 -27.70
C ARG A 19 12.52 -49.72 -28.16
N ASP A 20 12.51 -48.51 -27.59
CA ASP A 20 12.19 -47.19 -28.13
C ASP A 20 11.04 -46.99 -29.14
N GLY A 21 10.14 -46.05 -28.82
CA GLY A 21 9.12 -45.56 -29.73
C GLY A 21 8.08 -44.68 -29.04
N ALA A 22 8.37 -43.38 -28.94
CA ALA A 22 7.41 -42.38 -28.50
C ALA A 22 6.34 -42.14 -29.58
N GLN A 23 5.05 -42.18 -29.21
CA GLN A 23 4.01 -41.36 -29.84
C GLN A 23 2.71 -41.33 -29.03
N GLY A 24 2.23 -40.12 -28.72
CA GLY A 24 0.80 -39.80 -28.84
C GLY A 24 -0.04 -39.71 -27.57
N GLY A 25 0.23 -38.73 -26.69
CA GLY A 25 -0.73 -38.26 -25.69
C GLY A 25 -0.66 -36.73 -25.57
N LYS A 26 -1.48 -36.01 -26.35
CA LYS A 26 -1.64 -34.56 -26.20
C LYS A 26 -2.56 -34.27 -25.02
N GLU A 27 -1.98 -34.06 -23.84
CA GLU A 27 -2.62 -33.27 -22.79
C GLU A 27 -1.94 -31.90 -22.74
N ALA A 28 -2.70 -30.86 -23.07
CA ALA A 28 -2.24 -29.48 -23.06
C ALA A 28 -2.03 -29.01 -21.61
N ARG A 29 -0.79 -29.07 -21.13
CA ARG A 29 -0.32 -28.27 -20.00
C ARG A 29 0.20 -26.93 -20.53
N PRO A 30 -0.17 -25.78 -19.96
CA PRO A 30 0.43 -24.51 -20.37
C PRO A 30 1.90 -24.50 -19.91
N ASN A 31 2.82 -24.56 -20.88
CA ASN A 31 4.25 -24.39 -20.64
C ASN A 31 4.57 -22.90 -20.45
N ILE A 32 4.70 -22.46 -19.19
CA ILE A 32 5.50 -21.28 -18.87
C ILE A 32 6.91 -21.80 -18.63
N LEU A 33 7.71 -21.88 -19.70
CA LEU A 33 9.13 -22.18 -19.59
C LEU A 33 9.86 -20.86 -19.33
N MET A 34 10.08 -20.56 -18.04
CA MET A 34 11.09 -19.60 -17.61
C MET A 34 12.40 -20.39 -17.47
N ASP A 35 13.13 -20.56 -18.57
CA ASP A 35 14.48 -21.11 -18.55
C ASP A 35 15.47 -19.98 -18.77
N SER A 36 15.94 -19.42 -17.66
CA SER A 36 17.18 -18.64 -17.58
C SER A 36 17.64 -18.73 -16.13
N SER A 37 18.38 -19.79 -15.81
CA SER A 37 18.96 -20.02 -14.47
C SER A 37 20.19 -19.13 -14.19
N GLU A 38 20.44 -18.11 -14.99
CA GLU A 38 21.60 -17.21 -14.88
C GLU A 38 21.31 -15.90 -14.12
N ASP A 39 20.04 -15.59 -13.82
CA ASP A 39 19.66 -14.39 -13.05
C ASP A 39 19.68 -14.57 -11.52
N ALA A 40 19.91 -15.79 -11.02
CA ALA A 40 19.87 -16.08 -9.58
C ALA A 40 21.00 -15.39 -8.80
N ASP A 41 22.12 -15.07 -9.46
CA ASP A 41 23.30 -14.47 -8.83
C ASP A 41 23.23 -12.94 -8.77
N LEU A 42 22.23 -12.31 -9.40
CA LEU A 42 22.01 -10.86 -9.29
C LEU A 42 21.38 -10.46 -7.94
N PHE A 43 20.80 -11.42 -7.22
CA PHE A 43 19.97 -11.18 -6.03
C PHE A 43 20.67 -11.40 -4.68
N GLN A 44 21.98 -11.68 -4.64
CA GLN A 44 22.62 -12.13 -3.38
C GLN A 44 23.77 -11.25 -2.85
N ARG A 45 24.20 -10.19 -3.53
CA ARG A 45 25.39 -9.41 -3.12
C ARG A 45 25.11 -7.92 -2.86
N ASP A 46 24.15 -7.58 -1.99
CA ASP A 46 24.30 -6.41 -1.07
C ASP A 46 23.12 -6.12 -0.11
N ASP A 47 22.12 -6.99 0.01
CA ASP A 47 20.94 -6.71 0.85
C ASP A 47 21.29 -6.41 2.33
N SER A 48 22.36 -6.99 2.87
CA SER A 48 22.77 -6.75 4.27
C SER A 48 23.28 -5.33 4.50
N LYS A 49 23.97 -4.73 3.52
CA LYS A 49 24.42 -3.34 3.62
C LYS A 49 23.28 -2.38 3.31
N GLU A 50 22.40 -2.73 2.38
CA GLU A 50 21.18 -1.96 2.07
C GLU A 50 20.24 -1.92 3.29
N PHE A 51 20.08 -3.04 4.00
CA PHE A 51 19.28 -3.14 5.23
C PHE A 51 19.83 -2.26 6.35
N LEU A 52 21.14 -2.27 6.58
CA LEU A 52 21.79 -1.42 7.58
C LEU A 52 21.72 0.08 7.21
N ALA A 53 21.88 0.41 5.92
CA ALA A 53 21.70 1.78 5.44
C ALA A 53 20.24 2.26 5.60
N TRP A 54 19.26 1.36 5.40
CA TRP A 54 17.84 1.67 5.59
C TRP A 54 17.48 1.84 7.07
N GLN A 55 18.07 1.05 7.97
CA GLN A 55 17.96 1.30 9.42
C GLN A 55 18.59 2.64 9.80
N GLN A 56 19.73 2.98 9.21
CA GLN A 56 20.37 4.26 9.47
C GLN A 56 19.53 5.42 8.95
N ASP A 57 18.87 5.32 7.80
CA ASP A 57 17.93 6.32 7.29
C ASP A 57 16.67 6.47 8.18
N LEU A 58 16.21 5.37 8.82
CA LEU A 58 15.15 5.42 9.82
C LEU A 58 15.59 6.11 11.13
N GLU A 59 16.85 5.95 11.52
CA GLU A 59 17.41 6.46 12.78
C GLU A 59 18.02 7.87 12.64
N SER A 60 18.35 8.32 11.43
CA SER A 60 19.00 9.61 11.15
C SER A 60 18.07 10.82 11.19
N ASP A 61 16.75 10.63 11.35
CA ASP A 61 15.80 11.73 11.46
C ASP A 61 15.67 12.23 12.92
N SER A 62 16.81 12.49 13.56
CA SER A 62 16.86 13.09 14.91
C SER A 62 16.54 14.59 14.91
N LYS A 63 16.09 15.16 13.80
CA LYS A 63 15.28 16.39 13.84
C LYS A 63 13.83 15.96 13.90
N SER A 64 13.35 15.77 15.13
CA SER A 64 11.95 15.53 15.43
C SER A 64 11.06 16.33 14.45
N PRO A 65 10.31 15.70 13.53
CA PRO A 65 9.29 16.41 12.78
C PRO A 65 8.44 17.14 13.82
N THR A 66 8.14 18.42 13.61
CA THR A 66 7.48 19.28 14.61
C THR A 66 6.25 18.54 15.14
N GLU A 67 6.43 17.90 16.29
CA GLU A 67 5.53 16.86 16.70
C GLU A 67 4.24 17.55 17.09
N ALA A 68 3.15 17.08 16.47
CA ALA A 68 1.80 17.51 16.74
C ALA A 68 1.43 17.16 18.18
N ARG A 69 1.90 17.96 19.15
CA ARG A 69 1.73 17.69 20.57
C ARG A 69 0.38 18.21 21.04
N PRO A 70 -0.53 17.34 21.48
CA PRO A 70 -1.80 17.80 22.04
C PRO A 70 -1.52 18.73 23.21
N THR A 71 -1.97 19.98 23.09
CA THR A 71 -1.77 21.01 24.13
C THR A 71 -3.06 21.18 24.91
N VAL A 72 -2.98 21.05 26.23
CA VAL A 72 -4.11 21.18 27.15
C VAL A 72 -4.17 22.60 27.70
N PHE A 73 -5.24 23.32 27.41
CA PHE A 73 -5.53 24.60 28.05
C PHE A 73 -6.38 24.36 29.29
N ARG A 74 -5.87 24.76 30.46
CA ARG A 74 -6.59 24.66 31.73
C ARG A 74 -6.81 26.03 32.33
N TRP A 75 -8.05 26.32 32.70
CA TRP A 75 -8.40 27.50 33.48
C TRP A 75 -9.04 27.07 34.81
N SER A 76 -8.52 27.60 35.91
CA SER A 76 -8.99 27.33 37.27
C SER A 76 -9.57 28.61 37.85
N GLY A 77 -10.89 28.64 38.01
CA GLY A 77 -11.62 29.78 38.55
C GLY A 77 -13.12 29.54 38.52
N ILE A 78 -13.88 30.51 39.05
CA ILE A 78 -15.34 30.48 39.04
C ILE A 78 -15.81 31.24 37.81
N ALA A 79 -16.41 30.54 36.85
CA ALA A 79 -17.06 31.13 35.69
C ALA A 79 -18.26 30.28 35.27
N LYS A 80 -19.18 30.90 34.53
CA LYS A 80 -20.28 30.18 33.86
C LYS A 80 -19.77 29.52 32.58
N GLU A 81 -19.02 30.27 31.79
CA GLU A 81 -18.44 29.88 30.50
C GLU A 81 -17.03 30.45 30.39
N VAL A 82 -16.12 29.71 29.77
CA VAL A 82 -14.73 30.14 29.55
C VAL A 82 -14.36 29.81 28.12
N PHE A 83 -13.66 30.73 27.45
CA PHE A 83 -13.21 30.58 26.08
C PHE A 83 -11.71 30.84 25.99
N VAL A 84 -11.04 30.16 25.07
CA VAL A 84 -9.65 30.41 24.71
C VAL A 84 -9.56 30.86 23.25
N SER A 85 -8.77 31.90 23.01
CA SER A 85 -8.43 32.42 21.68
C SER A 85 -7.00 32.93 21.72
N GLY A 86 -6.26 32.80 20.64
CA GLY A 86 -4.84 33.17 20.60
C GLY A 86 -4.23 33.15 19.22
N SER A 87 -2.92 33.28 19.15
CA SER A 87 -2.18 33.22 17.88
C SER A 87 -2.33 31.87 17.18
N PHE A 88 -2.47 30.77 17.93
CA PHE A 88 -2.61 29.42 17.38
C PHE A 88 -3.88 29.21 16.54
N ASN A 89 -4.88 30.10 16.65
CA ASN A 89 -6.06 30.11 15.78
C ASN A 89 -6.30 31.47 15.10
N ASN A 90 -5.24 32.29 14.95
CA ASN A 90 -5.30 33.63 14.36
C ASN A 90 -6.37 34.54 14.98
N TRP A 91 -6.71 34.35 16.26
CA TRP A 91 -7.80 35.06 16.92
C TRP A 91 -9.18 34.93 16.24
N ALA A 92 -9.32 33.99 15.30
CA ALA A 92 -10.48 33.90 14.42
C ALA A 92 -11.73 33.38 15.14
N THR A 93 -11.54 32.50 16.13
CA THR A 93 -12.64 31.85 16.86
C THR A 93 -12.39 31.82 18.37
N LYS A 94 -13.48 31.73 19.14
CA LYS A 94 -13.45 31.52 20.59
C LYS A 94 -13.73 30.05 20.87
N ILE A 95 -12.73 29.31 21.33
CA ILE A 95 -12.84 27.88 21.61
C ILE A 95 -13.41 27.71 23.03
N PRO A 96 -14.61 27.14 23.22
CA PRO A 96 -15.18 26.94 24.54
C PRO A 96 -14.38 25.88 25.32
N LEU A 97 -14.12 26.15 26.59
CA LEU A 97 -13.53 25.18 27.51
C LEU A 97 -14.64 24.34 28.16
N ASN A 98 -14.46 23.02 28.20
CA ASN A 98 -15.38 22.11 28.86
C ASN A 98 -15.25 22.25 30.39
N ARG A 99 -16.39 22.43 31.07
CA ARG A 99 -16.44 22.57 32.52
C ARG A 99 -16.38 21.21 33.22
N SER A 100 -15.38 21.03 34.06
CA SER A 100 -15.31 20.02 35.13
C SER A 100 -15.59 20.70 36.49
N GLN A 101 -15.71 19.93 37.57
CA GLN A 101 -16.12 20.40 38.91
C GLN A 101 -15.34 21.65 39.36
N LYS A 102 -14.01 21.67 39.18
CA LYS A 102 -13.12 22.77 39.59
C LYS A 102 -12.31 23.41 38.45
N ASN A 103 -12.38 22.87 37.24
CA ASN A 103 -11.49 23.24 36.15
C ASN A 103 -12.24 23.34 34.82
N PHE A 104 -11.79 24.23 33.96
CA PHE A 104 -12.20 24.32 32.57
C PHE A 104 -11.05 23.83 31.68
N VAL A 105 -11.33 22.90 30.75
CA VAL A 105 -10.30 22.26 29.92
C VAL A 105 -10.69 22.27 28.44
N ALA A 106 -9.74 22.58 27.56
CA ALA A 106 -9.84 22.29 26.13
C ALA A 106 -8.56 21.62 25.64
N ILE A 107 -8.73 20.70 24.69
CA ILE A 107 -7.64 20.04 23.98
C ILE A 107 -7.69 20.58 22.56
N HIS A 108 -6.64 21.29 22.14
CA HIS A 108 -6.55 21.79 20.78
C HIS A 108 -5.85 20.74 19.90
N PRO A 109 -6.50 20.25 18.83
CA PRO A 109 -5.83 19.33 17.90
C PRO A 109 -4.70 20.05 17.17
N PRO A 110 -3.67 19.33 16.74
CA PRO A 110 -2.62 19.90 15.90
C PRO A 110 -3.21 20.45 14.59
N ILE A 111 -2.58 21.50 14.08
CA ILE A 111 -2.91 22.03 12.75
C ILE A 111 -2.49 20.97 11.71
N LEU A 112 -3.34 20.73 10.71
CA LEU A 112 -3.04 19.82 9.62
C LEU A 112 -1.77 20.30 8.88
N PRO A 113 -0.72 19.47 8.74
CA PRO A 113 0.45 19.84 7.97
C PRO A 113 0.06 20.15 6.51
N PRO A 114 0.45 21.33 5.96
CA PRO A 114 0.01 21.76 4.63
C PRO A 114 0.50 20.82 3.51
N HIS A 115 1.57 20.05 3.75
CA HIS A 115 2.09 19.06 2.82
C HIS A 115 1.08 17.96 2.47
N LEU A 116 0.17 17.61 3.38
CA LEU A 116 -0.85 16.58 3.12
C LEU A 116 -1.92 17.05 2.12
N LEU A 117 -2.02 18.36 1.87
CA LEU A 117 -2.91 18.93 0.86
C LEU A 117 -2.35 18.82 -0.57
N GLN A 118 -1.06 18.52 -0.73
CA GLN A 118 -0.40 18.42 -2.04
C GLN A 118 -0.58 17.04 -2.68
N VAL A 119 -1.83 16.66 -2.96
CA VAL A 119 -2.18 15.33 -3.50
C VAL A 119 -1.40 15.03 -4.79
N LEU A 120 -0.63 13.93 -4.79
CA LEU A 120 0.23 13.54 -5.89
C LEU A 120 -0.56 13.32 -7.20
N LEU A 121 -1.72 12.68 -7.09
CA LEU A 121 -2.59 12.33 -8.21
C LEU A 121 -3.34 13.53 -8.83
N ASN A 122 -3.33 14.69 -8.16
CA ASN A 122 -3.95 15.91 -8.69
C ASN A 122 -2.95 16.78 -9.47
N LYS A 123 -1.69 16.34 -9.59
CA LYS A 123 -0.66 17.07 -10.34
C LYS A 123 -0.69 16.65 -11.80
N ASP A 124 -0.64 17.62 -12.70
CA ASP A 124 -0.49 17.35 -14.12
C ASP A 124 0.91 16.79 -14.42
N THR A 125 0.95 15.57 -14.94
CA THR A 125 2.16 15.01 -15.55
C THR A 125 2.22 15.48 -17.00
N GLY A 126 3.37 16.01 -17.43
CA GLY A 126 3.54 16.53 -18.79
C GLY A 126 3.16 15.49 -19.86
N ILE A 127 2.60 15.96 -20.98
CA ILE A 127 2.03 15.13 -22.06
C ILE A 127 3.06 14.17 -22.71
N SER A 128 4.36 14.36 -22.44
CA SER A 128 5.46 13.59 -23.04
C SER A 128 5.99 12.44 -22.18
N CYS A 129 5.52 12.26 -20.94
CA CYS A 129 5.96 11.16 -20.09
C CYS A 129 4.90 10.05 -19.99
N ASP A 130 5.35 8.84 -19.66
CA ASP A 130 4.47 7.69 -19.42
C ASP A 130 3.40 8.03 -18.36
N PRO A 131 2.10 7.82 -18.64
CA PRO A 131 1.00 8.18 -17.74
C PRO A 131 1.00 7.42 -16.41
N THR A 132 1.78 6.35 -16.29
CA THR A 132 1.94 5.59 -15.04
C THR A 132 3.00 6.17 -14.10
N LEU A 133 3.83 7.09 -14.60
CA LEU A 133 4.89 7.71 -13.81
C LEU A 133 4.37 8.93 -13.05
N LEU A 134 4.65 8.96 -11.76
CA LEU A 134 4.33 10.07 -10.87
C LEU A 134 5.62 10.77 -10.41
N PRO A 135 5.57 12.07 -10.09
CA PRO A 135 6.72 12.77 -9.52
C PRO A 135 7.07 12.20 -8.14
N GLU A 136 8.30 12.47 -7.68
CA GLU A 136 8.74 11.99 -6.37
C GLU A 136 7.87 12.58 -5.25
N PRO A 137 7.24 11.73 -4.41
CA PRO A 137 6.40 12.20 -3.31
C PRO A 137 7.25 12.76 -2.17
N ASN A 138 6.69 13.71 -1.42
CA ASN A 138 7.28 14.11 -0.15
C ASN A 138 7.12 12.96 0.87
N HIS A 139 8.18 12.63 1.62
CA HIS A 139 8.14 11.54 2.59
C HIS A 139 6.99 11.68 3.62
N VAL A 140 6.56 12.90 3.95
CA VAL A 140 5.46 13.17 4.89
C VAL A 140 4.10 12.71 4.38
N MET A 141 3.87 12.62 3.06
CA MET A 141 2.57 12.17 2.52
C MET A 141 2.45 10.64 2.40
N LEU A 142 3.53 9.90 2.64
CA LEU A 142 3.53 8.44 2.53
C LEU A 142 2.64 7.83 3.61
N ASN A 143 1.97 6.72 3.26
CA ASN A 143 1.05 5.99 4.13
C ASN A 143 -0.20 6.78 4.57
N HIS A 144 -0.44 7.97 4.01
CA HIS A 144 -1.69 8.70 4.20
C HIS A 144 -2.74 8.26 3.17
N LEU A 145 -3.97 8.07 3.65
CA LEU A 145 -5.11 7.68 2.82
C LEU A 145 -5.72 8.90 2.14
N TYR A 146 -5.85 8.83 0.82
CA TYR A 146 -6.59 9.78 -0.01
C TYR A 146 -7.81 9.07 -0.60
N ALA A 147 -8.94 9.77 -0.67
CA ALA A 147 -10.18 9.22 -1.21
C ALA A 147 -10.83 10.24 -2.14
N LEU A 148 -11.48 9.73 -3.19
CA LEU A 148 -12.43 10.52 -3.97
C LEU A 148 -13.82 10.41 -3.34
N SER A 149 -14.64 11.42 -3.58
CA SER A 149 -16.07 11.33 -3.28
C SER A 149 -16.68 10.15 -4.00
N ILE A 150 -17.44 9.35 -3.26
CA ILE A 150 -18.14 8.18 -3.78
C ILE A 150 -19.06 8.62 -4.93
N LYS A 151 -18.98 7.92 -6.05
CA LYS A 151 -19.80 8.19 -7.24
C LYS A 151 -20.22 6.87 -7.87
N ASP A 152 -21.47 6.80 -8.36
CA ASP A 152 -22.02 5.64 -9.05
C ASP A 152 -21.92 4.32 -8.26
N GLY A 153 -22.04 4.40 -6.93
CA GLY A 153 -21.95 3.22 -6.06
C GLY A 153 -20.53 2.67 -5.89
N VAL A 154 -19.49 3.43 -6.27
CA VAL A 154 -18.09 3.02 -6.14
C VAL A 154 -17.33 3.99 -5.26
N MET A 155 -16.60 3.43 -4.28
CA MET A 155 -15.60 4.12 -3.49
C MET A 155 -14.23 3.96 -4.13
N VAL A 156 -13.46 5.05 -4.21
CA VAL A 156 -12.08 5.04 -4.71
C VAL A 156 -11.15 5.51 -3.60
N LEU A 157 -10.24 4.63 -3.20
CA LEU A 157 -9.23 4.89 -2.19
C LEU A 157 -7.83 4.86 -2.82
N SER A 158 -6.90 5.63 -2.28
CA SER A 158 -5.51 5.63 -2.72
C SER A 158 -4.55 5.91 -1.58
N ALA A 159 -3.36 5.35 -1.68
CA ALA A 159 -2.25 5.63 -0.76
C ALA A 159 -0.91 5.37 -1.45
N THR A 160 0.10 6.16 -1.10
CA THR A 160 1.47 6.01 -1.61
C THR A 160 2.33 5.32 -0.56
N HIS A 161 2.95 4.21 -0.93
CA HIS A 161 3.84 3.43 -0.07
C HIS A 161 5.26 3.42 -0.63
N ARG A 162 6.25 3.32 0.26
CA ARG A 162 7.66 3.13 -0.11
C ARG A 162 8.03 1.66 -0.02
N TYR A 163 8.59 1.12 -1.10
CA TYR A 163 9.20 -0.21 -1.14
C TYR A 163 10.67 -0.07 -1.54
N LYS A 164 11.59 -0.43 -0.64
CA LYS A 164 13.02 -0.09 -0.75
C LYS A 164 13.21 1.42 -1.04
N LYS A 165 13.82 1.76 -2.18
CA LYS A 165 14.05 3.13 -2.67
C LYS A 165 13.04 3.57 -3.76
N LYS A 166 11.91 2.87 -3.87
CA LYS A 166 10.87 3.14 -4.86
C LYS A 166 9.56 3.49 -4.16
N TYR A 167 8.71 4.24 -4.87
CA TYR A 167 7.41 4.66 -4.39
C TYR A 167 6.32 4.10 -5.29
N VAL A 168 5.24 3.60 -4.69
CA VAL A 168 4.10 3.02 -5.41
C VAL A 168 2.82 3.65 -4.87
N THR A 169 2.06 4.30 -5.75
CA THR A 169 0.71 4.81 -5.45
C THR A 169 -0.31 3.79 -5.90
N THR A 170 -1.01 3.18 -4.96
CA THR A 170 -2.04 2.16 -5.26
C THR A 170 -3.42 2.81 -5.22
N LEU A 171 -4.29 2.46 -6.17
CA LEU A 171 -5.69 2.85 -6.20
C LEU A 171 -6.56 1.59 -6.01
N LEU A 172 -7.53 1.65 -5.11
CA LEU A 172 -8.52 0.60 -4.87
C LEU A 172 -9.91 1.11 -5.22
N TYR A 173 -10.57 0.42 -6.16
CA TYR A 173 -11.96 0.64 -6.52
C TYR A 173 -12.81 -0.44 -5.84
N LYS A 174 -13.74 -0.02 -4.98
CA LYS A 174 -14.59 -0.93 -4.20
C LYS A 174 -16.06 -0.52 -4.31
N PRO A 175 -16.96 -1.39 -4.80
CA PRO A 175 -18.40 -1.16 -4.74
C PRO A 175 -18.89 -1.07 -3.29
N ILE A 176 -19.91 -0.23 -3.06
CA ILE A 176 -20.60 -0.08 -1.76
C ILE A 176 -22.00 -0.66 -1.79
#